data_AF-A0AAV2LZF1-F1
#
_entry.id   AF-A0AAV2LZF1-F1
#
_cell.length_a   1.000
_cell.length_b   1.000
_cell.length_c   1.000
_cell.angle_alpha   90.00
_cell.angle_beta   90.00
_cell.angle_gamma   90.00
#
_symmetry.space_group_name_H-M   'P 1'
#
loop_
_entity.id
_entity.type
_entity.pdbx_description
1 polymer ?
#
loop_
_entity_poly.entity_id
_entity_poly.type
_entity_poly.pdbx_seq_one_letter_code
_entity_poly.pdbx_strand_id
1 'polypeptide(L)'
;MYLFLHTVKGTPFETPDQGKARLLTHWEQMDYGIQFTASRKFLTISPIVLYLLASFYTKYDVTHFFINTSSLLSVLLPKLPQFHGVRIFGINKY
;
A
#
# COMPACT_ATOMS: atom_id res chain seq x y z
N MET A 1 -2.06 -10.26 -2.54
CA MET A 1 -2.33 -8.83 -2.86
C MET A 1 -1.18 -7.90 -2.45
N TYR A 2 -0.70 -7.93 -1.21
CA TYR A 2 0.37 -7.03 -0.73
C TYR A 2 1.66 -7.11 -1.57
N LEU A 3 2.20 -8.32 -1.77
CA LEU A 3 3.43 -8.51 -2.56
C LEU A 3 3.31 -7.97 -3.99
N PHE A 4 2.17 -8.21 -4.63
CA PHE A 4 1.91 -7.72 -5.97
C PHE A 4 1.87 -6.18 -6.02
N LEU A 5 1.10 -5.55 -5.15
CA LEU A 5 0.93 -4.09 -5.16
C LEU A 5 2.19 -3.33 -4.73
N HIS A 6 3.00 -3.88 -3.82
CA HIS A 6 4.11 -3.16 -3.19
C HIS A 6 5.51 -3.63 -3.62
N THR A 7 5.64 -4.83 -4.19
CA THR A 7 6.95 -5.40 -4.57
C THR A 7 7.12 -5.50 -6.09
N VAL A 8 6.07 -5.84 -6.82
CA VAL A 8 6.13 -5.98 -8.28
C VAL A 8 6.21 -4.60 -8.93
N LYS A 9 7.25 -4.41 -9.75
CA LYS A 9 7.52 -3.18 -10.51
C LYS A 9 7.34 -3.40 -12.01
N GLY A 10 7.19 -2.30 -12.75
CA GLY A 10 7.02 -2.34 -14.19
C GLY A 10 5.62 -2.76 -14.60
N THR A 11 5.44 -3.04 -15.89
CA THR A 11 4.18 -3.42 -16.50
C THR A 11 4.31 -4.82 -17.12
N PRO A 12 4.11 -5.91 -16.36
CA PRO A 12 4.25 -7.26 -16.89
C PRO A 12 3.21 -7.62 -17.95
N PHE A 13 2.11 -6.84 -18.05
CA PHE A 13 0.99 -7.11 -18.94
C PHE A 13 0.66 -5.97 -19.93
N GLU A 14 1.33 -4.82 -19.86
CA GLU A 14 1.12 -3.69 -20.79
C GLU A 14 2.30 -3.57 -21.77
N THR A 15 2.02 -2.99 -22.95
CA THR A 15 2.94 -2.73 -24.08
C THR A 15 4.16 -1.87 -23.69
N PRO A 16 5.17 -1.70 -24.58
CA PRO A 16 6.42 -1.02 -24.22
C PRO A 16 6.20 0.44 -23.80
N ASP A 17 6.09 0.69 -22.50
CA ASP A 17 5.95 2.01 -21.87
C ASP A 17 7.25 2.84 -21.91
N GLN A 18 8.20 2.48 -22.79
CA GLN A 18 9.52 3.09 -22.91
C GLN A 18 10.29 3.22 -21.57
N GLY A 19 9.93 2.40 -20.59
CA GLY A 19 10.53 2.37 -19.26
C GLY A 19 9.95 3.34 -18.22
N LYS A 20 8.86 4.08 -18.49
CA LYS A 20 8.31 5.05 -17.51
C LYS A 20 7.85 4.36 -16.22
N ALA A 21 7.21 3.20 -16.32
CA ALA A 21 6.75 2.41 -15.19
C ALA A 21 7.82 1.47 -14.58
N ARG A 22 9.04 1.41 -15.15
CA ARG A 22 10.07 0.44 -14.76
C ARG A 22 10.40 0.45 -13.27
N LEU A 23 10.38 1.63 -12.65
CA LEU A 23 10.71 1.80 -11.24
C LEU A 23 9.48 1.86 -10.33
N LEU A 24 8.29 2.04 -10.90
CA LEU A 24 7.03 2.19 -10.19
C LEU A 24 6.45 0.83 -9.84
N THR A 25 5.98 0.70 -8.59
CA THR A 25 5.17 -0.41 -8.14
C THR A 25 3.76 -0.35 -8.74
N HIS A 26 3.05 -1.48 -8.73
CA HIS A 26 1.66 -1.47 -9.20
C HIS A 26 0.77 -0.52 -8.40
N TRP A 27 0.99 -0.35 -7.10
CA TRP A 27 0.28 0.65 -6.31
C TRP A 27 0.51 2.08 -6.82
N GLU A 28 1.73 2.42 -7.25
CA GLU A 28 2.03 3.75 -7.77
C GLU A 28 1.44 3.97 -9.16
N GLN A 29 1.36 2.92 -9.98
CA GLN A 29 0.77 2.96 -11.32
C GLN A 29 -0.77 3.00 -11.31
N MET A 30 -1.43 2.51 -10.24
CA MET A 30 -2.89 2.49 -10.14
C MET A 30 -3.52 3.87 -10.42
N ASP A 31 -4.66 3.87 -11.12
CA ASP A 31 -5.38 5.09 -11.49
C ASP A 31 -4.49 6.17 -12.13
N TYR A 32 -3.51 5.76 -12.94
CA TYR A 32 -2.54 6.65 -13.60
C TYR A 32 -1.75 7.54 -12.62
N GLY A 33 -1.51 7.05 -11.39
CA GLY A 33 -0.82 7.81 -10.35
C GLY A 33 -1.68 8.86 -9.64
N ILE A 34 -2.95 9.01 -10.02
CA ILE A 34 -3.88 9.93 -9.36
C ILE A 34 -4.13 9.44 -7.93
N GLN A 35 -3.88 10.32 -6.96
CA GLN A 35 -4.10 10.04 -5.54
C GLN A 35 -5.58 10.20 -5.17
N PHE A 36 -5.99 9.55 -4.08
CA PHE A 36 -7.33 9.70 -3.47
C PHE A 36 -8.55 9.34 -4.37
N THR A 37 -8.34 8.48 -5.35
CA THR A 37 -9.41 7.85 -6.13
C THR A 37 -10.27 6.90 -5.30
N ALA A 38 -11.46 6.54 -5.80
CA ALA A 38 -12.35 5.60 -5.13
C ALA A 38 -11.67 4.25 -4.85
N SER A 39 -10.95 3.71 -5.85
CA SER A 39 -10.19 2.45 -5.74
C SER A 39 -9.11 2.51 -4.67
N ARG A 40 -8.30 3.58 -4.66
CA ARG A 40 -7.25 3.77 -3.63
C ARG A 40 -7.85 3.93 -2.24
N LYS A 41 -8.93 4.70 -2.10
CA LYS A 41 -9.66 4.88 -0.83
C LYS A 41 -10.23 3.55 -0.33
N PHE A 42 -10.81 2.73 -1.20
CA PHE A 42 -11.30 1.41 -0.83
C PHE A 42 -10.18 0.52 -0.28
N LEU A 43 -9.03 0.45 -0.99
CA LEU A 43 -7.89 -0.37 -0.59
C LEU A 43 -7.13 0.15 0.63
N THR A 44 -7.30 1.41 1.04
CA THR A 44 -6.77 1.95 2.30
C THR A 44 -7.76 1.83 3.45
N ILE A 45 -9.06 2.01 3.20
CA ILE A 45 -10.10 1.92 4.23
C ILE A 45 -10.36 0.47 4.65
N SER A 46 -10.36 -0.47 3.71
CA SER A 46 -10.59 -1.89 3.99
C SER A 46 -9.75 -2.46 5.15
N PRO A 47 -8.40 -2.32 5.17
CA PRO A 47 -7.60 -2.80 6.30
C PRO A 47 -7.86 -2.05 7.61
N ILE A 48 -8.28 -0.77 7.57
CA ILE A 48 -8.66 -0.01 8.78
C ILE A 48 -9.93 -0.59 9.39
N VAL A 49 -10.94 -0.90 8.56
CA VAL A 49 -12.16 -1.55 9.03
C VAL A 49 -11.86 -2.92 9.63
N LEU A 50 -11.02 -3.73 8.98
CA LEU A 50 -10.59 -5.03 9.51
C LEU A 50 -9.85 -4.88 10.85
N TYR A 51 -8.99 -3.88 10.98
CA TYR A 51 -8.29 -3.58 12.23
C TYR A 51 -9.27 -3.25 13.37
N LEU A 52 -10.28 -2.42 13.10
CA LEU A 52 -11.31 -2.06 14.09
C LEU A 52 -12.13 -3.29 14.50
N LEU A 53 -12.57 -4.09 13.54
CA LEU A 53 -13.30 -5.33 13.80
C LEU A 53 -12.47 -6.31 14.63
N ALA A 54 -11.22 -6.57 14.22
CA ALA A 54 -10.34 -7.47 14.95
C ALA A 54 -10.11 -7.00 16.40
N SER A 55 -9.85 -5.71 16.60
CA SER A 55 -9.66 -5.13 17.94
C SER A 55 -10.91 -5.24 18.80
N PHE A 56 -12.09 -5.05 18.20
CA PHE A 56 -13.38 -5.21 18.88
C PHE A 56 -13.63 -6.66 19.30
N TYR A 57 -13.41 -7.64 18.40
CA TYR A 57 -13.61 -9.05 18.71
C TYR A 57 -12.61 -9.61 19.72
N THR A 58 -11.37 -9.10 19.75
CA THR A 58 -10.38 -9.50 20.76
C THR A 58 -10.54 -8.74 22.08
N LYS A 59 -11.62 -7.96 22.24
CA LYS A 59 -11.89 -7.13 23.43
C LYS A 59 -10.69 -6.26 23.83
N TYR A 60 -9.95 -5.77 22.83
CA TYR A 60 -8.76 -4.94 23.03
C TYR A 60 -7.64 -5.62 23.85
N ASP A 61 -7.53 -6.96 23.77
CA ASP A 61 -6.38 -7.67 24.34
C ASP A 61 -5.06 -7.07 23.81
N VAL A 62 -4.13 -6.84 24.74
CA VAL A 62 -2.91 -6.05 24.48
C VAL A 62 -2.03 -6.73 23.44
N THR A 63 -1.88 -8.05 23.50
CA THR A 63 -1.02 -8.79 22.57
C THR A 63 -1.56 -8.75 21.15
N HIS A 64 -2.86 -9.01 20.99
CA HIS A 64 -3.55 -8.94 19.70
C HIS A 64 -3.58 -7.51 19.15
N PHE A 65 -3.77 -6.51 20.02
CA PHE A 65 -3.76 -5.11 19.64
C PHE A 65 -2.43 -4.68 19.01
N PHE A 66 -1.30 -5.05 19.61
CA PHE A 66 0.02 -4.72 19.06
C PHE A 66 0.27 -5.41 17.72
N ILE A 67 -0.05 -6.70 17.59
CA ILE A 67 0.10 -7.44 16.33
C ILE A 67 -0.77 -6.86 15.23
N ASN A 68 -2.03 -6.54 15.55
CA ASN A 68 -2.98 -5.95 14.62
C ASN A 68 -2.53 -4.54 14.19
N THR A 69 -1.99 -3.75 15.12
CA THR A 69 -1.43 -2.42 14.85
C THR A 69 -0.20 -2.51 13.94
N SER A 70 0.75 -3.42 14.23
CA SER A 70 1.94 -3.59 13.37
C SER A 70 1.56 -4.05 11.97
N SER A 71 0.56 -4.93 11.86
CA SER A 71 0.01 -5.37 10.58
C SER A 71 -0.58 -4.20 9.80
N LEU A 72 -1.43 -3.38 10.44
CA LEU A 72 -2.03 -2.20 9.82
C LEU A 72 -0.97 -1.20 9.33
N LEU A 73 0.04 -0.90 10.15
CA LEU A 73 1.13 0.00 9.79
C LEU A 73 1.92 -0.51 8.58
N SER A 74 2.25 -1.80 8.53
CA SER A 74 2.97 -2.40 7.40
C SER A 74 2.25 -2.25 6.05
N VAL A 75 0.91 -2.18 6.08
CA VAL A 75 0.05 -2.06 4.89
C VAL A 75 -0.24 -0.60 4.54
N LEU A 76 -0.41 0.28 5.54
CA LEU A 76 -0.75 1.68 5.31
C LEU A 76 0.45 2.56 4.97
N LEU A 77 1.61 2.35 5.62
CA LEU A 77 2.81 3.15 5.40
C LEU A 77 3.17 3.28 3.91
N PRO A 78 3.32 2.19 3.12
CA PRO A 78 3.71 2.31 1.71
C PRO A 78 2.61 2.92 0.81
N LYS A 79 1.40 3.13 1.33
CA LYS A 79 0.28 3.72 0.58
C LYS A 79 0.15 5.22 0.77
N LEU A 80 0.85 5.81 1.74
CA LEU A 80 0.78 7.25 1.98
C LEU A 80 1.42 8.02 0.81
N PRO A 81 0.87 9.20 0.45
CA PRO A 81 1.40 10.00 -0.66
C PRO A 81 2.85 10.45 -0.43
N GLN A 82 3.30 10.52 0.83
CA GLN A 82 4.69 10.85 1.18
C GLN A 82 5.70 9.79 0.72
N PHE A 83 5.24 8.55 0.48
CA PHE A 83 6.06 7.44 -0.04
C PHE A 83 5.87 7.21 -1.54
N HIS A 84 5.22 8.14 -2.25
CA HIS A 84 5.07 8.04 -3.69
C HIS A 84 6.42 8.28 -4.38
N GLY A 85 6.93 7.30 -5.12
CA GLY A 85 8.25 7.34 -5.78
C GLY A 85 9.43 7.17 -4.82
N VAL A 86 9.21 7.09 -3.51
CA VAL A 86 10.24 6.94 -2.48
C VAL A 86 9.81 5.91 -1.44
N ARG A 87 10.56 4.83 -1.30
CA ARG A 87 10.09 3.67 -0.51
C ARG A 87 10.16 3.89 0.99
N ILE A 88 11.36 4.10 1.50
CA ILE A 88 11.70 4.24 2.91
C ILE A 88 12.94 5.15 2.92
N PHE A 89 12.88 6.29 3.59
CA PHE A 89 14.02 7.23 3.72
C PHE A 89 14.69 7.65 2.39
N GLY A 90 13.94 7.75 1.28
CA GLY A 90 14.46 8.23 0.01
C GLY A 90 15.27 7.21 -0.82
N ILE A 91 15.27 5.93 -0.41
CA ILE A 91 15.82 4.85 -1.25
C ILE A 91 14.96 4.77 -2.52
N ASN A 92 15.60 4.94 -3.69
CA ASN A 92 15.05 4.93 -5.06
C ASN A 92 14.61 6.30 -5.65
N LYS A 93 15.17 7.43 -5.19
CA LYS A 93 14.90 8.78 -5.75
C LYS A 93 15.47 9.02 -7.18
N TYR A 94 16.25 8.09 -7.74
CA TYR A 94 16.93 8.22 -9.03
C TYR A 94 16.78 6.94 -9.86
#